data_AF-A0A7V9WMA2-F1
#
_entry.id   AF-A0A7V9WMA2-F1
#
_cell.length_a   1.000
_cell.length_b   1.000
_cell.length_c   1.000
_cell.angle_alpha   90.00
_cell.angle_beta   90.00
_cell.angle_gamma   90.00
#
_symmetry.space_group_name_H-M   'P 1'
#
loop_
_entity.id
_entity.type
_entity.pdbx_description
1 polymer ?
#
loop_
_entity_poly.entity_id
_entity_poly.type
_entity_poly.pdbx_seq_one_letter_code
_entity_poly.pdbx_strand_id
1 'polypeptide(L)'
;YMFRGECTPIEVMENQNTWEPSPADQTPPGSETLRAERTKLGIVTARATIKGKPVVYTKLRSTYLHEVDSARGFVDFNDPAKMRNAQDFKRAAAKIGYTFNWLYADDRDIAYYNSGNNPVRAKGVDTSLPTRSKFPWRRYDADNNLARYTSFAAHPNMTNQSFLTSWNNKQAPGFRAADANFEYTSIYRSEPLDDRIRAKIRGAGRMNLPQLVDAMATSGVVDLRGDKVLGVVLTAMGKQSDPALRDAVAKLRAWRAGGSLRRDDNRDGTYEHAEAIRIMDAWWPKLVEAQFAPTLGKPLLDRVLAIKRLDNEPNNKGDHLGSAYQAGSYGLVEKDLRTLLGPKRLPKAGFSRDIVRVRGKYSRVYCGATKRRKATLRRCRRALADSLKSALSVGPDKLYEDKTCGSQPGLGPKDPGRKPRDQACFDRIRFRPLGAAEQPLIHWQNRPTFQQIIEFERHRPR
;
A
#
# COMPACT_ATOMS: atom_id res chain seq x y z
N TYR A 1 0.67 12.66 35.65
CA TYR A 1 0.37 11.28 35.19
C TYR A 1 1.28 10.33 35.94
N MET A 2 0.86 9.08 36.13
CA MET A 2 1.67 8.09 36.87
C MET A 2 2.76 7.51 35.96
N PHE A 3 4.03 7.72 36.33
CA PHE A 3 5.20 7.18 35.62
C PHE A 3 6.19 6.62 36.63
N ARG A 4 6.53 5.32 36.51
CA ARG A 4 7.46 4.62 37.40
C ARG A 4 7.18 4.77 38.91
N GLY A 5 5.91 4.96 39.29
CA GLY A 5 5.50 5.11 40.69
C GLY A 5 5.34 6.56 41.16
N GLU A 6 5.70 7.53 40.32
CA GLU A 6 5.66 8.95 40.65
C GLU A 6 4.58 9.70 39.85
N CYS A 7 4.02 10.75 40.46
CA CYS A 7 3.12 11.66 39.76
C CYS A 7 3.94 12.72 39.03
N THR A 8 4.11 12.56 37.73
CA THR A 8 4.89 13.47 36.88
C THR A 8 3.98 14.51 36.19
N PRO A 9 4.33 15.80 36.14
CA PRO A 9 3.57 16.79 35.37
C PRO A 9 3.63 16.51 33.87
N ILE A 10 2.54 16.79 33.15
CA ILE A 10 2.52 16.79 31.69
C ILE A 10 3.13 18.11 31.22
N GLU A 11 4.12 18.04 30.34
CA GLU A 11 4.72 19.22 29.72
C GLU A 11 3.77 19.79 28.67
N VAL A 12 3.64 21.11 28.65
CA VAL A 12 2.83 21.85 27.68
C VAL A 12 3.77 22.66 26.80
N MET A 13 3.65 22.47 25.49
CA MET A 13 4.39 23.19 24.46
C MET A 13 3.38 24.02 23.67
N GLU A 14 3.61 25.32 23.57
CA GLU A 14 2.74 26.25 22.85
C GLU A 14 3.54 27.01 21.79
N ASN A 15 2.94 27.20 20.62
CA ASN A 15 3.49 28.02 19.55
C ASN A 15 2.38 28.91 19.00
N GLN A 16 2.62 30.21 18.96
CA GLN A 16 1.67 31.15 18.39
C GLN A 16 2.00 31.37 16.91
N ASN A 17 1.03 31.16 16.03
CA ASN A 17 1.11 31.53 14.62
C ASN A 17 0.27 32.79 14.40
N THR A 18 0.74 33.63 13.50
CA THR A 18 0.00 34.77 12.97
C THR A 18 0.06 34.71 11.44
N TRP A 19 -1.00 35.17 10.77
CA TRP A 19 -1.05 35.24 9.31
C TRP A 19 -1.82 36.46 8.84
N GLU A 20 -1.54 36.84 7.60
CA GLU A 20 -2.20 37.91 6.86
C GLU A 20 -2.53 37.42 5.44
N PRO A 21 -3.52 38.01 4.75
CA PRO A 21 -3.87 37.66 3.39
C PRO A 21 -2.67 37.75 2.44
N SER A 22 -2.60 36.85 1.47
CA SER A 22 -1.62 36.85 0.38
C SER A 22 -2.31 36.70 -0.97
N PRO A 23 -1.64 37.00 -2.10
CA PRO A 23 -2.19 36.73 -3.44
C PRO A 23 -2.61 35.27 -3.66
N ALA A 24 -1.99 34.31 -2.95
CA ALA A 24 -2.30 32.88 -3.05
C ALA A 24 -3.38 32.40 -2.06
N ASP A 25 -3.67 33.17 -1.01
CA ASP A 25 -4.62 32.81 0.06
C ASP A 25 -5.25 34.08 0.64
N GLN A 26 -6.55 34.27 0.40
CA GLN A 26 -7.31 35.45 0.83
C GLN A 26 -7.86 35.31 2.25
N THR A 27 -7.39 34.35 3.05
CA THR A 27 -7.79 34.20 4.45
C THR A 27 -7.52 35.50 5.22
N PRO A 28 -8.53 36.09 5.90
CA PRO A 28 -8.34 37.32 6.68
C PRO A 28 -7.23 37.22 7.72
N PRO A 29 -6.61 38.34 8.13
CA PRO A 29 -5.59 38.34 9.17
C PRO A 29 -6.08 37.63 10.43
N GLY A 30 -5.21 36.83 11.03
CA GLY A 30 -5.58 36.00 12.17
C GLY A 30 -4.38 35.49 12.95
N SER A 31 -4.69 34.85 14.07
CA SER A 31 -3.69 34.14 14.87
C SER A 31 -4.28 32.88 15.46
N GLU A 32 -3.43 31.91 15.75
CA GLU A 32 -3.79 30.73 16.51
C GLU A 32 -2.66 30.37 17.48
N THR A 33 -3.01 29.76 18.60
CA THR A 33 -2.02 29.11 19.47
C THR A 33 -2.11 27.61 19.27
N LEU A 34 -1.09 27.03 18.65
CA LEU A 34 -0.91 25.59 18.60
C LEU A 34 -0.41 25.11 19.95
N ARG A 35 -1.13 24.18 20.56
CA ARG A 35 -0.75 23.56 21.84
C ARG A 35 -0.56 22.06 21.68
N ALA A 36 0.57 21.57 22.17
CA ALA A 36 0.86 20.14 22.28
C ALA A 36 1.23 19.78 23.72
N GLU A 37 0.90 18.57 24.12
CA GLU A 37 1.22 18.05 25.45
C GLU A 37 2.18 16.86 25.32
N ARG A 38 3.19 16.80 26.20
CA ARG A 38 4.21 15.74 26.19
C ARG A 38 4.33 15.06 27.54
N THR A 39 4.47 13.74 27.49
CA THR A 39 4.87 12.91 28.63
C THR A 39 6.25 12.31 28.36
N LYS A 40 6.84 11.68 29.38
CA LYS A 40 8.02 10.82 29.27
C LYS A 40 7.80 9.59 28.36
N LEU A 41 6.58 9.37 27.87
CA LEU A 41 6.19 8.31 26.93
C LEU A 41 5.68 8.90 25.59
N GLY A 42 6.10 10.12 25.26
CA GLY A 42 5.81 10.78 23.98
C GLY A 42 4.67 11.78 24.02
N ILE A 43 4.30 12.26 22.82
CA ILE A 43 3.27 13.28 22.60
C ILE A 43 1.88 12.70 22.89
N VAL A 44 1.05 13.45 23.62
CA VAL A 44 -0.35 13.09 23.88
C VAL A 44 -1.14 13.14 22.58
N THR A 45 -1.83 12.05 22.24
CA THR A 45 -2.65 11.95 21.02
C THR A 45 -4.14 11.80 21.29
N ALA A 46 -4.51 11.32 22.49
CA ALA A 46 -5.90 11.19 22.89
C ALA A 46 -6.02 11.08 24.41
N ARG A 47 -7.22 11.34 24.92
CA ARG A 47 -7.60 11.14 26.32
C ARG A 47 -8.85 10.27 26.37
N ALA A 48 -8.98 9.45 27.39
CA ALA A 48 -10.13 8.57 27.59
C ALA A 48 -10.37 8.32 29.08
N THR A 49 -11.50 7.71 29.39
CA THR A 49 -11.82 7.22 30.74
C THR A 49 -12.04 5.71 30.66
N ILE A 50 -11.23 4.93 31.38
CA ILE A 50 -11.34 3.46 31.42
C ILE A 50 -11.78 3.07 32.82
N LYS A 51 -13.02 2.57 32.95
CA LYS A 51 -13.63 2.19 34.25
C LYS A 51 -13.54 3.33 35.27
N GLY A 52 -13.91 4.53 34.87
CA GLY A 52 -13.86 5.74 35.70
C GLY A 52 -12.46 6.35 35.89
N LYS A 53 -11.38 5.70 35.42
CA LYS A 53 -10.02 6.23 35.56
C LYS A 53 -9.59 7.01 34.31
N PRO A 54 -9.11 8.25 34.44
CA PRO A 54 -8.58 9.00 33.31
C PRO A 54 -7.31 8.33 32.76
N VAL A 55 -7.24 8.22 31.45
CA VAL A 55 -6.15 7.64 30.69
C VAL A 55 -5.74 8.62 29.59
N VAL A 56 -4.43 8.80 29.44
CA VAL A 56 -3.84 9.54 28.34
C VAL A 56 -3.15 8.55 27.39
N TYR A 57 -3.43 8.67 26.10
CA TYR A 57 -2.74 7.94 25.05
C TYR A 57 -1.64 8.81 24.49
N THR A 58 -0.46 8.21 24.35
CA THR A 58 0.73 8.91 23.85
C THR A 58 1.35 8.15 22.69
N LYS A 59 2.02 8.89 21.80
CA LYS A 59 2.78 8.34 20.68
C LYS A 59 4.27 8.48 20.96
N LEU A 60 4.88 7.37 21.36
CA LEU A 60 6.32 7.26 21.58
C LEU A 60 7.03 6.93 20.26
N ARG A 61 7.75 7.90 19.68
CA ARG A 61 8.49 7.77 18.42
C ARG A 61 9.99 7.62 18.71
N SER A 62 10.62 6.58 18.16
CA SER A 62 12.03 6.26 18.42
C SER A 62 13.03 7.24 17.81
N THR A 63 12.56 8.11 16.91
CA THR A 63 13.34 9.17 16.28
C THR A 63 13.06 10.55 16.85
N TYR A 64 12.16 10.68 17.84
CA TYR A 64 11.88 11.98 18.45
C TYR A 64 13.10 12.45 19.26
N LEU A 65 13.51 13.72 19.10
CA LEU A 65 14.80 14.28 19.58
C LEU A 65 16.05 13.67 18.92
N HIS A 66 15.87 12.79 17.94
CA HIS A 66 16.93 12.08 17.21
C HIS A 66 16.75 12.20 15.70
N GLU A 67 16.01 13.21 15.24
CA GLU A 67 15.74 13.45 13.83
C GLU A 67 17.04 13.73 13.06
N VAL A 68 17.94 14.52 13.68
CA VAL A 68 19.23 14.94 13.10
C VAL A 68 20.26 13.79 13.10
N ASP A 69 20.12 12.78 13.96
CA ASP A 69 21.09 11.67 14.04
C ASP A 69 21.24 10.92 12.72
N SER A 70 20.14 10.84 11.94
CA SER A 70 20.14 10.21 10.62
C SER A 70 21.04 10.93 9.60
N ALA A 71 21.37 12.20 9.82
CA ALA A 71 22.28 12.96 8.96
C ALA A 71 23.64 12.27 8.82
N ARG A 72 24.10 11.54 9.83
CA ARG A 72 25.36 10.78 9.76
C ARG A 72 25.35 9.74 8.62
N GLY A 73 24.24 9.03 8.45
CA GLY A 73 24.08 8.08 7.36
C GLY A 73 23.95 8.76 5.99
N PHE A 74 23.22 9.88 5.93
CA PHE A 74 23.08 10.66 4.69
C PHE A 74 24.40 11.29 4.24
N VAL A 75 25.22 11.80 5.16
CA VAL A 75 26.56 12.31 4.86
C VAL A 75 27.43 11.20 4.32
N ASP A 76 27.41 10.01 4.95
CA ASP A 76 28.18 8.86 4.45
C ASP A 76 27.74 8.38 3.06
N PHE A 77 26.45 8.50 2.72
CA PHE A 77 25.96 8.23 1.36
C PHE A 77 26.54 9.16 0.30
N ASN A 78 26.85 10.40 0.68
CA ASN A 78 27.38 11.42 -0.21
C ASN A 78 28.90 11.57 -0.14
N ASP A 79 29.58 10.73 0.65
CA ASP A 79 31.03 10.72 0.80
C ASP A 79 31.64 9.54 0.02
N PRO A 80 32.28 9.78 -1.13
CA PRO A 80 32.85 8.70 -1.93
C PRO A 80 33.97 7.92 -1.25
N ALA A 81 34.66 8.50 -0.26
CA ALA A 81 35.68 7.78 0.51
C ALA A 81 35.05 6.75 1.45
N LYS A 82 33.77 6.94 1.81
CA LYS A 82 32.99 6.01 2.63
C LYS A 82 32.06 5.12 1.83
N MET A 83 31.69 5.47 0.60
CA MET A 83 30.75 4.70 -0.23
C MET A 83 31.46 3.85 -1.29
N ARG A 84 32.26 2.88 -0.86
CA ARG A 84 33.15 2.11 -1.76
C ARG A 84 32.58 0.77 -2.22
N ASN A 85 31.53 0.25 -1.59
CA ASN A 85 30.96 -1.05 -1.89
C ASN A 85 29.62 -1.25 -1.16
N ALA A 86 28.94 -2.34 -1.48
CA ALA A 86 27.69 -2.75 -0.84
C ALA A 86 27.74 -2.83 0.69
N GLN A 87 28.87 -3.23 1.29
CA GLN A 87 28.96 -3.36 2.75
C GLN A 87 29.09 -2.00 3.44
N ASP A 88 29.88 -1.11 2.85
CA ASP A 88 29.96 0.31 3.24
C ASP A 88 28.59 0.99 3.16
N PHE A 89 27.85 0.75 2.08
CA PHE A 89 26.46 1.18 1.93
C PHE A 89 25.58 0.74 3.11
N LYS A 90 25.60 -0.56 3.46
CA LYS A 90 24.79 -1.06 4.58
C LYS A 90 25.19 -0.42 5.91
N ARG A 91 26.49 -0.22 6.15
CA ARG A 91 27.00 0.47 7.35
C ARG A 91 26.50 1.91 7.43
N ALA A 92 26.51 2.64 6.33
CA ALA A 92 25.95 4.00 6.26
C ALA A 92 24.43 3.99 6.50
N ALA A 93 23.69 3.10 5.82
CA ALA A 93 22.25 2.96 5.98
C ALA A 93 21.84 2.62 7.43
N ALA A 94 22.64 1.84 8.15
CA ALA A 94 22.40 1.49 9.54
C ALA A 94 22.49 2.67 10.53
N LYS A 95 23.09 3.80 10.12
CA LYS A 95 23.13 5.03 10.91
C LYS A 95 21.85 5.87 10.78
N ILE A 96 20.95 5.51 9.87
CA ILE A 96 19.69 6.21 9.62
C ILE A 96 18.62 5.67 10.56
N GLY A 97 18.12 6.53 11.45
CA GLY A 97 17.10 6.18 12.45
C GLY A 97 15.68 6.09 11.88
N TYR A 98 15.43 6.62 10.68
CA TYR A 98 14.16 6.46 9.98
C TYR A 98 14.00 5.06 9.38
N THR A 99 12.79 4.53 9.41
CA THR A 99 12.48 3.21 8.82
C THR A 99 12.31 3.31 7.31
N PHE A 100 13.42 3.23 6.56
CA PHE A 100 13.43 3.30 5.11
C PHE A 100 13.97 2.04 4.45
N ASN A 101 13.57 1.81 3.21
CA ASN A 101 14.11 0.79 2.33
C ASN A 101 15.19 1.44 1.47
N TRP A 102 16.46 1.09 1.70
CA TRP A 102 17.57 1.59 0.90
C TRP A 102 18.02 0.52 -0.10
N LEU A 103 18.20 0.92 -1.36
CA LEU A 103 18.75 0.09 -2.41
C LEU A 103 20.08 0.72 -2.89
N TYR A 104 21.01 -0.15 -3.25
CA TYR A 104 22.34 0.19 -3.76
C TYR A 104 22.63 -0.62 -5.00
N ALA A 105 23.34 0.00 -5.95
CA ALA A 105 23.91 -0.66 -7.11
C ALA A 105 25.25 0.01 -7.45
N ASP A 106 26.23 -0.80 -7.86
CA ASP A 106 27.46 -0.38 -8.52
C ASP A 106 27.74 -1.30 -9.75
N ASP A 107 28.94 -1.27 -10.32
CA ASP A 107 29.31 -2.09 -11.49
C ASP A 107 29.40 -3.60 -11.20
N ARG A 108 29.36 -4.03 -9.92
CA ARG A 108 29.54 -5.43 -9.49
C ARG A 108 28.42 -5.94 -8.59
N ASP A 109 27.90 -5.09 -7.72
CA ASP A 109 27.07 -5.44 -6.59
C ASP A 109 25.73 -4.70 -6.61
N ILE A 110 24.66 -5.41 -6.25
CA ILE A 110 23.42 -4.78 -5.78
C ILE A 110 23.20 -5.13 -4.32
N ALA A 111 22.68 -4.20 -3.53
CA ALA A 111 22.44 -4.42 -2.12
C ALA A 111 21.18 -3.73 -1.61
N TYR A 112 20.69 -4.25 -0.49
CA TYR A 112 19.53 -3.75 0.22
C TYR A 112 19.80 -3.67 1.72
N TYR A 113 19.29 -2.63 2.37
CA TYR A 113 19.23 -2.51 3.83
C TYR A 113 17.97 -1.76 4.26
N ASN A 114 17.23 -2.32 5.23
CA ASN A 114 16.17 -1.60 5.91
C ASN A 114 16.73 -0.83 7.11
N SER A 115 16.77 0.49 7.05
CA SER A 115 17.22 1.32 8.18
C SER A 115 16.13 1.44 9.26
N GLY A 116 16.46 2.02 10.42
CA GLY A 116 15.48 2.38 11.44
C GLY A 116 15.92 2.16 12.89
N ASN A 117 15.53 3.08 13.77
CA ASN A 117 15.62 2.86 15.21
C ASN A 117 14.46 1.98 15.65
N ASN A 118 14.62 0.66 15.51
CA ASN A 118 13.59 -0.35 15.83
C ASN A 118 13.70 -0.80 17.30
N PRO A 119 12.89 -0.27 18.23
CA PRO A 119 13.06 -0.56 19.65
C PRO A 119 12.66 -2.01 19.98
N VAL A 120 13.46 -2.65 20.82
CA VAL A 120 13.15 -3.97 21.37
C VAL A 120 12.06 -3.81 22.44
N ARG A 121 10.87 -4.34 22.19
CA ARG A 121 9.73 -4.22 23.12
C ARG A 121 9.86 -5.14 24.33
N ALA A 122 9.14 -4.80 25.39
CA ALA A 122 8.93 -5.69 26.52
C ALA A 122 8.27 -7.02 26.07
N LYS A 123 8.60 -8.11 26.78
CA LYS A 123 8.05 -9.44 26.49
C LYS A 123 6.53 -9.45 26.72
N GLY A 124 5.79 -10.12 25.84
CA GLY A 124 4.34 -10.31 25.97
C GLY A 124 3.48 -9.10 25.58
N VAL A 125 4.08 -8.04 25.03
CA VAL A 125 3.32 -6.88 24.51
C VAL A 125 2.86 -7.17 23.08
N ASP A 126 1.55 -7.10 22.85
CA ASP A 126 0.97 -7.08 21.51
C ASP A 126 1.25 -5.73 20.86
N THR A 127 1.71 -5.77 19.62
CA THR A 127 2.12 -4.58 18.88
C THR A 127 1.02 -3.96 18.06
N SER A 128 -0.12 -4.62 17.96
CA SER A 128 -1.31 -4.14 17.26
C SER A 128 -2.22 -3.32 18.17
N LEU A 129 -1.87 -3.17 19.46
CA LEU A 129 -2.67 -2.51 20.48
C LEU A 129 -1.82 -1.52 21.31
N PRO A 130 -2.45 -0.49 21.90
CA PRO A 130 -1.78 0.38 22.87
C PRO A 130 -1.18 -0.43 24.03
N THR A 131 0.00 0.00 24.48
CA THR A 131 0.75 -0.65 25.57
C THR A 131 0.65 0.17 26.85
N ARG A 132 0.50 -0.49 28.01
CA ARG A 132 0.50 0.21 29.31
C ARG A 132 1.88 0.79 29.62
N SER A 133 1.91 1.93 30.31
CA SER A 133 3.13 2.67 30.68
C SER A 133 4.18 1.85 31.45
N LYS A 134 3.77 0.80 32.18
CA LYS A 134 4.68 -0.11 32.88
C LYS A 134 5.48 -1.06 31.98
N PHE A 135 5.17 -1.10 30.68
CA PHE A 135 5.86 -1.93 29.69
C PHE A 135 6.47 -1.07 28.57
N PRO A 136 7.39 -0.14 28.89
CA PRO A 136 8.08 0.62 27.87
C PRO A 136 9.01 -0.30 27.05
N TRP A 137 9.72 0.28 26.09
CA TRP A 137 10.79 -0.42 25.38
C TRP A 137 11.86 -0.94 26.37
N ARG A 138 12.58 -2.00 25.99
CA ARG A 138 13.64 -2.55 26.84
C ARG A 138 14.77 -1.54 26.98
N ARG A 139 15.22 -1.33 28.22
CA ARG A 139 16.22 -0.31 28.58
C ARG A 139 15.83 1.09 28.10
N TYR A 140 14.54 1.43 28.22
CA TYR A 140 14.05 2.76 27.86
C TYR A 140 14.57 3.80 28.85
N ASP A 141 15.30 4.76 28.31
CA ASP A 141 15.73 5.99 28.95
C ASP A 141 14.77 7.10 28.51
N ALA A 142 13.99 7.59 29.45
CA ALA A 142 12.93 8.56 29.18
C ALA A 142 13.43 10.01 29.14
N ASP A 143 14.64 10.27 29.62
CA ASP A 143 15.22 11.61 29.62
C ASP A 143 15.86 11.90 28.26
N ASN A 144 16.52 10.89 27.70
CA ASN A 144 17.17 11.00 26.39
C ASN A 144 16.34 10.39 25.24
N ASN A 145 15.16 9.81 25.49
CA ASN A 145 14.35 9.09 24.50
C ASN A 145 15.09 7.93 23.80
N LEU A 146 16.00 7.27 24.51
CA LEU A 146 16.79 6.14 24.02
C LEU A 146 16.23 4.80 24.48
N ALA A 147 16.54 3.75 23.75
CA ALA A 147 16.20 2.39 24.13
C ALA A 147 17.23 1.38 23.60
N ARG A 148 17.06 0.11 23.98
CA ARG A 148 17.68 -0.99 23.23
C ARG A 148 17.00 -1.12 21.88
N TYR A 149 17.76 -0.99 20.80
CA TYR A 149 17.32 -1.22 19.42
C TYR A 149 17.77 -2.61 18.90
N THR A 150 17.20 -3.05 17.79
CA THR A 150 17.65 -4.26 17.08
C THR A 150 19.08 -4.08 16.57
N SER A 151 19.86 -5.17 16.54
CA SER A 151 21.24 -5.14 16.01
C SER A 151 21.23 -5.06 14.49
N PHE A 152 22.34 -4.58 13.90
CA PHE A 152 22.55 -4.53 12.44
C PHE A 152 22.10 -5.79 11.69
N ALA A 153 22.51 -6.97 12.16
CA ALA A 153 22.16 -8.24 11.52
C ALA A 153 20.67 -8.61 11.59
N ALA A 154 19.91 -8.03 12.53
CA ALA A 154 18.47 -8.24 12.65
C ALA A 154 17.65 -7.35 11.69
N HIS A 155 18.28 -6.37 11.04
CA HIS A 155 17.64 -5.60 9.99
C HIS A 155 17.58 -6.42 8.70
N PRO A 156 16.43 -6.45 7.99
CA PRO A 156 16.36 -6.97 6.63
C PRO A 156 17.46 -6.37 5.76
N ASN A 157 18.32 -7.22 5.22
CA ASN A 157 19.42 -6.80 4.37
C ASN A 157 19.80 -7.95 3.42
N MET A 158 20.41 -7.60 2.28
CA MET A 158 20.83 -8.58 1.29
C MET A 158 21.94 -7.99 0.39
N THR A 159 22.82 -8.84 -0.16
CA THR A 159 23.75 -8.48 -1.25
C THR A 159 23.64 -9.51 -2.38
N ASN A 160 23.60 -9.05 -3.63
CA ASN A 160 23.61 -9.83 -4.87
C ASN A 160 22.47 -10.85 -5.03
N GLN A 161 21.23 -10.41 -4.78
CA GLN A 161 20.04 -11.12 -5.26
C GLN A 161 20.04 -11.10 -6.78
N SER A 162 19.32 -12.02 -7.42
CA SER A 162 19.14 -11.96 -8.88
C SER A 162 18.47 -10.66 -9.36
N PHE A 163 17.64 -10.03 -8.52
CA PHE A 163 17.10 -8.69 -8.71
C PHE A 163 16.57 -8.13 -7.39
N LEU A 164 16.46 -6.81 -7.27
CA LEU A 164 15.82 -6.13 -6.14
C LEU A 164 14.67 -5.26 -6.64
N THR A 165 13.54 -5.33 -5.95
CA THR A 165 12.38 -4.46 -6.15
C THR A 165 11.87 -3.97 -4.81
N SER A 166 11.39 -2.74 -4.77
CA SER A 166 10.63 -2.24 -3.64
C SER A 166 9.52 -1.33 -4.13
N TRP A 167 8.29 -1.69 -3.77
CA TRP A 167 7.14 -0.82 -3.98
C TRP A 167 6.30 -0.73 -2.70
N ASN A 168 6.99 -0.41 -1.61
CA ASN A 168 6.48 -0.44 -0.23
C ASN A 168 6.01 -1.82 0.22
N ASN A 169 6.37 -2.89 -0.47
CA ASN A 169 6.13 -4.26 -0.03
C ASN A 169 6.93 -4.60 1.22
N LYS A 170 6.54 -5.72 1.84
CA LYS A 170 7.19 -6.29 3.01
C LYS A 170 8.67 -6.62 2.72
N GLN A 171 9.54 -6.25 3.65
CA GLN A 171 11.00 -6.25 3.50
C GLN A 171 11.63 -7.64 3.50
N ALA A 172 11.14 -8.54 4.35
CA ALA A 172 11.64 -9.91 4.46
C ALA A 172 10.58 -10.85 5.07
N PRO A 173 10.70 -12.18 4.85
CA PRO A 173 9.92 -13.17 5.59
C PRO A 173 10.09 -12.99 7.10
N GLY A 174 8.99 -13.09 7.85
CA GLY A 174 9.01 -12.96 9.32
C GLY A 174 9.19 -11.54 9.87
N PHE A 175 9.67 -10.57 9.06
CA PHE A 175 9.74 -9.17 9.48
C PHE A 175 8.34 -8.61 9.73
N ARG A 176 8.15 -7.74 10.73
CA ARG A 176 6.80 -7.22 11.04
C ARG A 176 6.52 -5.93 10.28
N ALA A 177 5.25 -5.69 9.97
CA ALA A 177 4.81 -4.37 9.53
C ALA A 177 4.90 -3.34 10.68
N ALA A 178 4.74 -2.06 10.35
CA ALA A 178 4.42 -1.05 11.35
C ALA A 178 3.12 -1.42 12.08
N ASP A 179 2.99 -1.01 13.34
CA ASP A 179 1.90 -1.41 14.25
C ASP A 179 0.49 -1.14 13.72
N ALA A 180 0.32 -0.09 12.91
CA ALA A 180 -0.95 0.30 12.32
C ALA A 180 -1.08 -0.09 10.83
N ASN A 181 -0.14 -0.88 10.29
CA ASN A 181 -0.19 -1.31 8.89
C ASN A 181 -0.72 -2.75 8.78
N PHE A 182 -1.94 -2.86 8.26
CA PHE A 182 -2.65 -4.12 8.03
C PHE A 182 -2.70 -4.53 6.54
N GLU A 183 -1.87 -3.91 5.70
CA GLU A 183 -1.96 -4.02 4.25
C GLU A 183 -1.07 -5.10 3.63
N TYR A 184 -0.06 -5.59 4.35
CA TYR A 184 0.75 -6.70 3.86
C TYR A 184 -0.01 -8.02 3.87
N THR A 185 -0.17 -8.62 2.69
CA THR A 185 -0.87 -9.89 2.50
C THR A 185 -0.06 -10.86 1.64
N SER A 186 -0.69 -11.94 1.16
CA SER A 186 -0.11 -12.88 0.19
C SER A 186 0.14 -12.27 -1.18
N ILE A 187 -0.44 -11.10 -1.45
CA ILE A 187 -0.29 -10.34 -2.69
C ILE A 187 0.02 -8.88 -2.38
N TYR A 188 0.78 -8.21 -3.25
CA TYR A 188 1.09 -6.79 -3.13
C TYR A 188 1.36 -6.14 -4.49
N ARG A 189 1.26 -4.80 -4.56
CA ARG A 189 1.43 -4.05 -5.82
C ARG A 189 2.80 -4.14 -6.47
N SER A 190 3.83 -4.63 -5.77
CA SER A 190 5.15 -4.89 -6.36
C SER A 190 5.13 -6.09 -7.31
N GLU A 191 4.22 -7.05 -7.11
CA GLU A 191 4.28 -8.34 -7.79
C GLU A 191 4.12 -8.29 -9.31
N PRO A 192 3.32 -7.39 -9.92
CA PRO A 192 3.32 -7.24 -11.38
C PRO A 192 4.71 -6.93 -11.96
N LEU A 193 5.53 -6.16 -11.26
CA LEU A 193 6.92 -5.88 -11.67
C LEU A 193 7.81 -7.08 -11.39
N ASP A 194 7.70 -7.67 -10.20
CA ASP A 194 8.48 -8.85 -9.80
C ASP A 194 8.29 -10.01 -10.79
N ASP A 195 7.06 -10.27 -11.21
CA ASP A 195 6.72 -11.36 -12.13
C ASP A 195 7.31 -11.14 -13.52
N ARG A 196 7.27 -9.91 -14.04
CA ARG A 196 7.86 -9.56 -15.34
C ARG A 196 9.37 -9.71 -15.33
N ILE A 197 10.03 -9.25 -14.27
CA ILE A 197 11.47 -9.43 -14.09
C ILE A 197 11.80 -10.92 -13.99
N ARG A 198 11.17 -11.66 -13.08
CA ARG A 198 11.37 -13.10 -12.87
C ARG A 198 11.13 -13.93 -14.14
N ALA A 199 10.19 -13.52 -14.99
CA ALA A 199 9.96 -14.19 -16.26
C ALA A 199 11.14 -14.03 -17.21
N LYS A 200 11.71 -12.83 -17.33
CA LYS A 200 12.81 -12.51 -18.24
C LYS A 200 14.18 -13.02 -17.75
N ILE A 201 14.42 -13.02 -16.43
CA ILE A 201 15.71 -13.46 -15.87
C ILE A 201 15.75 -14.95 -15.48
N ARG A 202 14.80 -15.75 -15.97
CA ARG A 202 14.71 -17.17 -15.61
C ARG A 202 15.87 -17.97 -16.21
N GLY A 203 16.49 -18.83 -15.42
CA GLY A 203 17.61 -19.65 -15.88
C GLY A 203 18.81 -18.75 -16.23
N ALA A 204 19.29 -18.83 -17.47
CA ALA A 204 20.35 -17.96 -17.98
C ALA A 204 19.85 -16.63 -18.58
N GLY A 205 18.54 -16.36 -18.53
CA GLY A 205 17.95 -15.12 -19.05
C GLY A 205 18.49 -13.87 -18.34
N ARG A 206 18.63 -12.78 -19.09
CA ARG A 206 19.05 -11.46 -18.59
C ARG A 206 18.10 -10.39 -19.14
N MET A 207 18.08 -9.24 -18.48
CA MET A 207 17.36 -8.05 -18.95
C MET A 207 18.35 -6.93 -19.27
N ASN A 208 18.13 -6.24 -20.38
CA ASN A 208 18.78 -4.95 -20.64
C ASN A 208 17.93 -3.78 -20.08
N LEU A 209 18.47 -2.57 -20.11
CA LEU A 209 17.78 -1.39 -19.58
C LEU A 209 16.42 -1.13 -20.27
N PRO A 210 16.29 -1.15 -21.61
CA PRO A 210 14.98 -1.00 -22.26
C PRO A 210 13.93 -2.02 -21.79
N GLN A 211 14.32 -3.29 -21.63
CA GLN A 211 13.41 -4.33 -21.13
C GLN A 211 12.98 -4.08 -19.69
N LEU A 212 13.85 -3.54 -18.84
CA LEU A 212 13.49 -3.17 -17.45
C LEU A 212 12.56 -1.96 -17.41
N VAL A 213 12.80 -0.97 -18.28
CA VAL A 213 11.92 0.20 -18.45
C VAL A 213 10.54 -0.23 -18.92
N ASP A 214 10.45 -1.13 -19.90
CA ASP A 214 9.19 -1.71 -20.38
C ASP A 214 8.45 -2.52 -19.29
N ALA A 215 9.18 -3.24 -18.43
CA ALA A 215 8.59 -3.92 -17.29
C ALA A 215 8.02 -2.93 -16.26
N MET A 216 8.74 -1.84 -15.96
CA MET A 216 8.31 -0.77 -15.04
C MET A 216 7.10 0.00 -15.59
N ALA A 217 7.30 0.69 -16.72
CA ALA A 217 6.46 0.53 -17.90
C ALA A 217 5.01 0.04 -17.68
N THR A 218 4.85 -1.19 -18.14
CA THR A 218 3.64 -1.97 -18.10
C THR A 218 3.12 -2.18 -16.68
N SER A 219 3.98 -2.43 -15.69
CA SER A 219 3.53 -2.68 -14.31
C SER A 219 2.84 -1.47 -13.69
N GLY A 220 3.22 -0.26 -14.10
CA GLY A 220 2.60 0.98 -13.63
C GLY A 220 1.13 1.14 -14.03
N VAL A 221 0.63 0.37 -14.99
CA VAL A 221 -0.77 0.44 -15.44
C VAL A 221 -1.55 -0.86 -15.19
N VAL A 222 -1.03 -1.77 -14.35
CA VAL A 222 -1.71 -3.02 -14.00
C VAL A 222 -2.74 -2.79 -12.88
N ASP A 223 -3.96 -3.28 -13.07
CA ASP A 223 -4.94 -3.43 -11.99
C ASP A 223 -4.63 -4.70 -11.17
N LEU A 224 -4.29 -4.51 -9.91
CA LEU A 224 -3.89 -5.61 -9.03
C LEU A 224 -5.00 -6.64 -8.82
N ARG A 225 -6.27 -6.22 -8.88
CA ARG A 225 -7.42 -7.13 -8.72
C ARG A 225 -7.50 -8.06 -9.92
N GLY A 226 -7.36 -7.52 -11.13
CA GLY A 226 -7.35 -8.29 -12.37
C GLY A 226 -6.18 -9.28 -12.43
N ASP A 227 -4.97 -8.82 -12.08
CA ASP A 227 -3.75 -9.62 -12.19
C ASP A 227 -3.67 -10.72 -11.11
N LYS A 228 -3.88 -10.35 -9.84
CA LYS A 228 -3.60 -11.24 -8.69
C LYS A 228 -4.81 -11.90 -8.05
N VAL A 229 -6.01 -11.35 -8.22
CA VAL A 229 -7.21 -11.85 -7.50
C VAL A 229 -8.19 -12.54 -8.44
N LEU A 230 -8.43 -11.98 -9.63
CA LEU A 230 -9.48 -12.41 -10.55
C LEU A 230 -9.35 -13.88 -10.94
N GLY A 231 -8.13 -14.39 -11.12
CA GLY A 231 -7.89 -15.80 -11.46
C GLY A 231 -8.48 -16.78 -10.44
N VAL A 232 -8.31 -16.53 -9.13
CA VAL A 232 -8.87 -17.39 -8.08
C VAL A 232 -10.38 -17.22 -7.96
N VAL A 233 -10.89 -16.00 -8.13
CA VAL A 233 -12.34 -15.71 -8.13
C VAL A 233 -13.05 -16.48 -9.25
N LEU A 234 -12.56 -16.37 -10.48
CA LEU A 234 -13.13 -17.05 -11.65
C LEU A 234 -13.03 -18.58 -11.53
N THR A 235 -12.02 -19.09 -10.84
CA THR A 235 -11.89 -20.53 -10.54
C THR A 235 -12.95 -20.98 -9.53
N ALA A 236 -13.20 -20.21 -8.48
CA ALA A 236 -14.26 -20.49 -7.50
C ALA A 236 -15.66 -20.42 -8.14
N MET A 237 -15.88 -19.45 -9.03
CA MET A 237 -17.11 -19.33 -9.80
C MET A 237 -17.33 -20.51 -10.75
N GLY A 238 -16.29 -21.02 -11.41
CA GLY A 238 -16.45 -22.07 -12.42
C GLY A 238 -17.31 -21.62 -13.61
N LYS A 239 -17.82 -22.59 -14.39
CA LYS A 239 -18.65 -22.33 -15.58
C LYS A 239 -20.03 -21.77 -15.18
N GLN A 240 -20.49 -20.75 -15.90
CA GLN A 240 -21.79 -20.10 -15.69
C GLN A 240 -22.80 -20.54 -16.77
N SER A 241 -24.07 -20.72 -16.38
CA SER A 241 -25.18 -21.05 -17.28
C SER A 241 -26.01 -19.84 -17.72
N ASP A 242 -25.99 -18.76 -16.94
CA ASP A 242 -26.61 -17.48 -17.30
C ASP A 242 -25.79 -16.81 -18.43
N PRO A 243 -26.40 -16.42 -19.57
CA PRO A 243 -25.67 -15.82 -20.69
C PRO A 243 -24.93 -14.52 -20.35
N ALA A 244 -25.53 -13.64 -19.55
CA ALA A 244 -24.92 -12.36 -19.16
C ALA A 244 -23.71 -12.60 -18.25
N LEU A 245 -23.80 -13.57 -17.33
CA LEU A 245 -22.65 -13.96 -16.51
C LEU A 245 -21.53 -14.61 -17.35
N ARG A 246 -21.87 -15.40 -18.38
CA ARG A 246 -20.85 -15.96 -19.29
C ARG A 246 -20.10 -14.88 -20.04
N ASP A 247 -20.81 -13.91 -20.61
CA ASP A 247 -20.24 -12.79 -21.33
C ASP A 247 -19.32 -11.93 -20.43
N ALA A 248 -19.79 -11.56 -19.23
CA ALA A 248 -18.99 -10.83 -18.26
C ALA A 248 -17.71 -11.59 -17.85
N VAL A 249 -17.83 -12.90 -17.61
CA VAL A 249 -16.66 -13.76 -17.30
C VAL A 249 -15.70 -13.84 -18.50
N ALA A 250 -16.19 -13.86 -19.74
CA ALA A 250 -15.34 -13.87 -20.93
C ALA A 250 -14.54 -12.56 -21.05
N LYS A 251 -15.17 -11.40 -20.87
CA LYS A 251 -14.51 -10.08 -20.86
C LYS A 251 -13.44 -9.98 -19.78
N LEU A 252 -13.76 -10.41 -18.56
CA LEU A 252 -12.80 -10.46 -17.44
C LEU A 252 -11.62 -11.41 -17.72
N ARG A 253 -11.85 -12.55 -18.37
CA ARG A 253 -10.77 -13.47 -18.78
C ARG A 253 -9.90 -12.87 -19.87
N ALA A 254 -10.48 -12.21 -20.86
CA ALA A 254 -9.75 -11.55 -21.93
C ALA A 254 -8.86 -10.43 -21.37
N TRP A 255 -9.40 -9.58 -20.51
CA TRP A 255 -8.63 -8.54 -19.82
C TRP A 255 -7.48 -9.11 -18.99
N ARG A 256 -7.71 -10.20 -18.25
CA ARG A 256 -6.65 -10.89 -17.51
C ARG A 256 -5.58 -11.49 -18.43
N ALA A 257 -5.98 -12.05 -19.57
CA ALA A 257 -5.03 -12.58 -20.57
C ALA A 257 -4.19 -11.46 -21.20
N GLY A 258 -4.77 -10.26 -21.35
CA GLY A 258 -4.08 -9.03 -21.76
C GLY A 258 -3.22 -8.37 -20.66
N GLY A 259 -3.04 -9.02 -19.51
CA GLY A 259 -2.19 -8.51 -18.42
C GLY A 259 -2.88 -7.57 -17.44
N SER A 260 -4.22 -7.46 -17.50
CA SER A 260 -5.05 -6.64 -16.61
C SER A 260 -4.66 -5.16 -16.60
N LEU A 261 -4.36 -4.61 -17.78
CA LEU A 261 -3.93 -3.22 -17.93
C LEU A 261 -5.14 -2.26 -17.93
N ARG A 262 -4.98 -1.09 -17.33
CA ARG A 262 -5.80 0.11 -17.58
C ARG A 262 -5.00 1.02 -18.50
N ARG A 263 -5.10 0.75 -19.81
CA ARG A 263 -4.28 1.39 -20.83
C ARG A 263 -5.14 1.74 -22.03
N ASP A 264 -4.82 2.86 -22.65
CA ASP A 264 -5.41 3.41 -23.87
C ASP A 264 -4.24 3.52 -24.86
N ASP A 265 -4.02 2.48 -25.66
CA ASP A 265 -2.85 2.39 -26.55
C ASP A 265 -3.04 3.23 -27.81
N ASN A 266 -4.27 3.32 -28.31
CA ASN A 266 -4.61 4.09 -29.51
C ASN A 266 -4.87 5.59 -29.24
N ARG A 267 -4.93 5.99 -27.96
CA ARG A 267 -5.17 7.37 -27.48
C ARG A 267 -6.53 7.93 -27.89
N ASP A 268 -7.54 7.07 -28.03
CA ASP A 268 -8.90 7.51 -28.33
C ASP A 268 -9.65 8.03 -27.08
N GLY A 269 -9.04 7.88 -25.90
CA GLY A 269 -9.60 8.26 -24.61
C GLY A 269 -10.30 7.12 -23.87
N THR A 270 -10.29 5.91 -24.41
CA THR A 270 -10.95 4.72 -23.87
C THR A 270 -9.92 3.65 -23.53
N TYR A 271 -10.11 2.94 -22.42
CA TYR A 271 -9.25 1.79 -22.15
C TYR A 271 -9.55 0.61 -23.08
N GLU A 272 -8.50 -0.12 -23.49
CA GLU A 272 -8.61 -1.30 -24.36
C GLU A 272 -9.58 -2.38 -23.82
N HIS A 273 -9.71 -2.43 -22.49
CA HIS A 273 -10.61 -3.34 -21.79
C HIS A 273 -11.64 -2.61 -20.91
N ALA A 274 -12.13 -1.46 -21.37
CA ALA A 274 -13.02 -0.57 -20.60
C ALA A 274 -14.20 -1.30 -19.93
N GLU A 275 -14.88 -2.19 -20.66
CA GLU A 275 -16.00 -2.96 -20.11
C GLU A 275 -15.59 -3.94 -19.00
N ALA A 276 -14.44 -4.60 -19.12
CA ALA A 276 -13.96 -5.51 -18.08
C ALA A 276 -13.54 -4.72 -16.82
N ILE A 277 -12.91 -3.56 -17.01
CA ILE A 277 -12.53 -2.64 -15.93
C ILE A 277 -13.78 -2.14 -15.21
N ARG A 278 -14.81 -1.70 -15.95
CA ARG A 278 -16.10 -1.26 -15.41
C ARG A 278 -16.78 -2.34 -14.60
N ILE A 279 -16.81 -3.58 -15.12
CA ILE A 279 -17.36 -4.73 -14.40
C ILE A 279 -16.57 -4.96 -13.09
N MET A 280 -15.24 -4.92 -13.14
CA MET A 280 -14.40 -5.12 -11.95
C MET A 280 -14.63 -4.02 -10.90
N ASP A 281 -14.72 -2.76 -11.31
CA ASP A 281 -14.97 -1.60 -10.45
C ASP A 281 -16.33 -1.71 -9.75
N ALA A 282 -17.39 -2.05 -10.50
CA ALA A 282 -18.72 -2.26 -9.95
C ALA A 282 -18.78 -3.50 -9.03
N TRP A 283 -18.03 -4.54 -9.35
CA TRP A 283 -18.14 -5.84 -8.69
C TRP A 283 -17.31 -5.91 -7.41
N TRP A 284 -16.13 -5.31 -7.35
CA TRP A 284 -15.23 -5.42 -6.19
C TRP A 284 -15.90 -5.18 -4.82
N PRO A 285 -16.61 -4.05 -4.57
CA PRO A 285 -17.37 -3.85 -3.33
C PRO A 285 -18.37 -4.96 -3.04
N LYS A 286 -19.15 -5.36 -4.07
CA LYS A 286 -20.20 -6.38 -3.96
C LYS A 286 -19.63 -7.78 -3.70
N LEU A 287 -18.49 -8.09 -4.31
CA LEU A 287 -17.76 -9.33 -4.13
C LEU A 287 -17.27 -9.46 -2.69
N VAL A 288 -16.60 -8.43 -2.17
CA VAL A 288 -16.11 -8.41 -0.78
C VAL A 288 -17.28 -8.56 0.19
N GLU A 289 -18.37 -7.83 -0.02
CA GLU A 289 -19.57 -7.96 0.80
C GLU A 289 -20.17 -9.38 0.74
N ALA A 290 -20.37 -9.93 -0.46
CA ALA A 290 -20.91 -11.27 -0.66
C ALA A 290 -20.05 -12.37 -0.03
N GLN A 291 -18.73 -12.17 0.04
CA GLN A 291 -17.80 -13.12 0.62
C GLN A 291 -17.80 -13.08 2.16
N PHE A 292 -17.82 -11.89 2.76
CA PHE A 292 -17.55 -11.74 4.21
C PHE A 292 -18.78 -11.37 5.05
N ALA A 293 -19.71 -10.57 4.53
CA ALA A 293 -20.86 -10.08 5.30
C ALA A 293 -21.79 -11.19 5.84
N PRO A 294 -22.06 -12.30 5.13
CA PRO A 294 -22.94 -13.36 5.65
C PRO A 294 -22.43 -14.02 6.95
N THR A 295 -21.11 -13.96 7.19
CA THR A 295 -20.48 -14.52 8.38
C THR A 295 -20.21 -13.46 9.44
N LEU A 296 -19.67 -12.30 9.05
CA LEU A 296 -19.33 -11.22 9.99
C LEU A 296 -20.56 -10.42 10.45
N GLY A 297 -21.57 -10.29 9.59
CA GLY A 297 -22.58 -9.24 9.67
C GLY A 297 -22.02 -7.90 9.17
N LYS A 298 -22.90 -7.07 8.60
CA LYS A 298 -22.52 -5.79 7.99
C LYS A 298 -21.80 -4.84 8.96
N PRO A 299 -22.28 -4.62 10.22
CA PRO A 299 -21.60 -3.68 11.13
C PRO A 299 -20.15 -4.07 11.46
N LEU A 300 -19.86 -5.36 11.57
CA LEU A 300 -18.50 -5.82 11.83
C LEU A 300 -17.64 -5.73 10.57
N LEU A 301 -18.20 -6.07 9.40
CA LEU A 301 -17.49 -5.91 8.13
C LEU A 301 -17.09 -4.44 7.92
N ASP A 302 -18.00 -3.49 8.16
CA ASP A 302 -17.71 -2.06 7.98
C ASP A 302 -16.58 -1.59 8.90
N ARG A 303 -16.54 -2.05 10.16
CA ARG A 303 -15.44 -1.77 11.09
C ARG A 303 -14.11 -2.37 10.63
N VAL A 304 -14.13 -3.58 10.09
CA VAL A 304 -12.93 -4.20 9.50
C VAL A 304 -12.47 -3.39 8.29
N LEU A 305 -13.40 -2.97 7.41
CA LEU A 305 -13.08 -2.23 6.19
C LEU A 305 -12.64 -0.77 6.45
N ALA A 306 -12.99 -0.22 7.61
CA ALA A 306 -12.47 1.07 8.07
C ALA A 306 -10.99 1.01 8.45
N ILE A 307 -10.50 -0.15 8.91
CA ILE A 307 -9.09 -0.38 9.25
C ILE A 307 -8.32 -0.87 8.02
N LYS A 308 -8.88 -1.88 7.35
CA LYS A 308 -8.33 -2.47 6.15
C LYS A 308 -9.16 -2.04 4.96
N ARG A 309 -8.66 -1.10 4.17
CA ARG A 309 -9.46 -0.48 3.11
C ARG A 309 -10.13 -1.51 2.20
N LEU A 310 -11.30 -1.18 1.69
CA LEU A 310 -11.97 -2.01 0.68
C LEU A 310 -11.10 -2.10 -0.57
N ASP A 311 -10.69 -0.93 -1.07
CA ASP A 311 -9.88 -0.74 -2.26
C ASP A 311 -8.98 0.51 -2.06
N ASN A 312 -7.99 0.64 -2.93
CA ASN A 312 -7.17 1.83 -3.15
C ASN A 312 -7.06 2.01 -4.66
N GLU A 313 -8.20 2.33 -5.26
CA GLU A 313 -8.40 2.51 -6.69
C GLU A 313 -7.60 3.71 -7.24
N PRO A 314 -7.33 3.76 -8.55
CA PRO A 314 -6.59 4.84 -9.22
C PRO A 314 -7.04 6.27 -8.86
N ASN A 315 -8.35 6.51 -8.84
CA ASN A 315 -8.96 7.79 -8.49
C ASN A 315 -8.70 8.20 -7.03
N ASN A 316 -8.42 7.24 -6.15
CA ASN A 316 -8.13 7.42 -4.72
C ASN A 316 -9.15 8.36 -4.04
N LYS A 317 -10.44 8.01 -4.09
CA LYS A 317 -11.55 8.77 -3.49
C LYS A 317 -11.64 10.25 -3.94
N GLY A 318 -11.34 10.52 -5.21
CA GLY A 318 -11.40 11.84 -5.83
C GLY A 318 -10.11 12.64 -5.71
N ASP A 319 -9.04 12.07 -5.15
CA ASP A 319 -7.78 12.80 -4.99
C ASP A 319 -6.90 12.82 -6.24
N HIS A 320 -7.11 11.88 -7.18
CA HIS A 320 -6.36 11.79 -8.46
C HIS A 320 -4.82 11.73 -8.26
N LEU A 321 -4.32 10.89 -7.35
CA LEU A 321 -2.90 10.85 -6.95
C LEU A 321 -2.01 9.89 -7.77
N GLY A 322 -2.59 9.02 -8.60
CA GLY A 322 -1.84 7.99 -9.34
C GLY A 322 -1.42 6.76 -8.53
N SER A 323 -1.01 6.93 -7.26
CA SER A 323 -0.68 5.81 -6.38
C SER A 323 -1.92 4.98 -6.04
N ALA A 324 -1.89 3.70 -6.42
CA ALA A 324 -2.98 2.76 -6.25
C ALA A 324 -2.51 1.40 -5.72
N TYR A 325 -3.47 0.58 -5.29
CA TYR A 325 -3.32 -0.81 -4.86
C TYR A 325 -2.31 -1.05 -3.74
N GLN A 326 -1.94 -0.01 -2.96
CA GLN A 326 -1.05 -0.13 -1.81
C GLN A 326 -1.75 -0.76 -0.60
N ALA A 327 -3.06 -0.50 -0.50
CA ALA A 327 -3.94 -0.88 0.58
C ALA A 327 -5.23 -1.47 -0.01
N GLY A 328 -5.84 -2.44 0.65
CA GLY A 328 -7.06 -3.03 0.11
C GLY A 328 -7.36 -4.43 0.62
N SER A 329 -8.56 -4.89 0.31
CA SER A 329 -9.04 -6.22 0.71
C SER A 329 -8.56 -7.35 -0.23
N TYR A 330 -7.61 -7.08 -1.13
CA TYR A 330 -7.15 -8.00 -2.18
C TYR A 330 -6.72 -9.36 -1.62
N GLY A 331 -5.76 -9.35 -0.69
CA GLY A 331 -5.30 -10.58 -0.04
C GLY A 331 -6.27 -11.18 0.97
N LEU A 332 -7.31 -10.45 1.41
CA LEU A 332 -8.41 -11.05 2.18
C LEU A 332 -9.19 -12.01 1.28
N VAL A 333 -9.67 -11.49 0.16
CA VAL A 333 -10.42 -12.24 -0.85
C VAL A 333 -9.61 -13.42 -1.36
N GLU A 334 -8.37 -13.15 -1.82
CA GLU A 334 -7.50 -14.13 -2.44
C GLU A 334 -7.19 -15.31 -1.50
N LYS A 335 -6.79 -15.03 -0.26
CA LYS A 335 -6.41 -16.08 0.71
C LYS A 335 -7.59 -16.94 1.14
N ASP A 336 -8.77 -16.34 1.34
CA ASP A 336 -9.97 -17.08 1.72
C ASP A 336 -10.42 -18.03 0.60
N LEU A 337 -10.43 -17.57 -0.65
CA LEU A 337 -10.77 -18.41 -1.81
C LEU A 337 -9.74 -19.51 -2.06
N ARG A 338 -8.45 -19.23 -1.89
CA ARG A 338 -7.41 -20.27 -1.94
C ARG A 338 -7.60 -21.32 -0.86
N THR A 339 -7.99 -20.90 0.34
CA THR A 339 -8.29 -21.83 1.45
C THR A 339 -9.49 -22.72 1.12
N LEU A 340 -10.54 -22.16 0.50
CA LEU A 340 -11.72 -22.90 0.06
C LEU A 340 -11.43 -23.89 -1.07
N LEU A 341 -10.65 -23.47 -2.08
CA LEU A 341 -10.37 -24.28 -3.28
C LEU A 341 -9.38 -25.41 -2.98
N GLY A 342 -8.37 -25.13 -2.15
CA GLY A 342 -7.25 -26.03 -1.91
C GLY A 342 -6.34 -26.20 -3.14
N PRO A 343 -5.17 -26.84 -2.97
CA PRO A 343 -4.13 -26.90 -3.99
C PRO A 343 -4.55 -27.58 -5.30
N LYS A 344 -5.40 -28.62 -5.22
CA LYS A 344 -5.80 -29.41 -6.40
C LYS A 344 -6.64 -28.62 -7.41
N ARG A 345 -7.28 -27.53 -6.98
CA ARG A 345 -8.19 -26.73 -7.83
C ARG A 345 -7.61 -25.37 -8.21
N LEU A 346 -6.49 -24.97 -7.63
CA LEU A 346 -5.90 -23.66 -7.91
C LEU A 346 -5.21 -23.64 -9.28
N PRO A 347 -5.29 -22.52 -10.03
CA PRO A 347 -4.51 -22.36 -11.25
C PRO A 347 -3.01 -22.47 -10.96
N LYS A 348 -2.27 -23.19 -11.82
CA LYS A 348 -0.80 -23.28 -11.71
C LYS A 348 -0.07 -22.00 -12.17
N ALA A 349 -0.74 -21.15 -12.97
CA ALA A 349 -0.18 -19.94 -13.56
C ALA A 349 -0.70 -18.66 -12.87
N GLY A 350 0.18 -17.69 -12.63
CA GLY A 350 -0.13 -16.39 -12.01
C GLY A 350 -0.11 -16.37 -10.48
N PHE A 351 0.38 -17.45 -9.86
CA PHE A 351 0.64 -17.54 -8.43
C PHE A 351 2.13 -17.82 -8.24
N SER A 352 2.78 -17.12 -7.30
CA SER A 352 4.16 -17.46 -6.89
C SER A 352 4.27 -18.97 -6.62
N ARG A 353 5.39 -19.60 -7.02
CA ARG A 353 5.60 -21.06 -7.08
C ARG A 353 5.40 -21.80 -5.74
N ASP A 354 5.17 -21.09 -4.63
CA ASP A 354 5.02 -21.62 -3.26
C ASP A 354 3.56 -21.89 -2.79
N ILE A 355 2.58 -21.97 -3.71
CA ILE A 355 1.15 -21.84 -3.36
C ILE A 355 0.37 -23.16 -3.18
N VAL A 356 1.02 -24.26 -2.77
CA VAL A 356 0.26 -25.49 -2.42
C VAL A 356 -0.39 -25.40 -1.03
N ARG A 357 0.25 -24.73 -0.06
CA ARG A 357 -0.24 -24.63 1.32
C ARG A 357 -0.44 -23.18 1.75
N VAL A 358 -1.69 -22.79 2.01
CA VAL A 358 -2.01 -21.50 2.60
C VAL A 358 -1.45 -21.45 4.04
N ARG A 359 -0.43 -20.61 4.25
CA ARG A 359 0.10 -20.28 5.59
C ARG A 359 -0.74 -19.16 6.22
N GLY A 360 -0.94 -19.22 7.55
CA GLY A 360 -1.72 -18.22 8.27
C GLY A 360 -3.16 -18.08 7.72
N LYS A 361 -3.88 -19.21 7.66
CA LYS A 361 -5.31 -19.24 7.29
C LYS A 361 -6.10 -18.35 8.24
N TYR A 362 -7.19 -17.78 7.75
CA TYR A 362 -8.16 -17.13 8.64
C TYR A 362 -8.79 -18.16 9.59
N SER A 363 -9.47 -17.66 10.62
CA SER A 363 -10.14 -18.48 11.64
C SER A 363 -11.20 -19.43 11.06
N ARG A 364 -11.67 -19.15 9.84
CA ARG A 364 -12.62 -19.95 9.06
C ARG A 364 -12.52 -19.55 7.58
N VAL A 365 -13.15 -20.36 6.73
CA VAL A 365 -13.47 -19.93 5.37
C VAL A 365 -14.77 -19.11 5.41
N TYR A 366 -14.78 -17.96 4.74
CA TYR A 366 -15.88 -17.01 4.75
C TYR A 366 -16.79 -17.16 3.53
N CYS A 367 -16.21 -17.33 2.33
CA CYS A 367 -17.01 -17.44 1.11
C CYS A 367 -17.99 -18.62 1.16
N GLY A 368 -19.29 -18.34 1.06
CA GLY A 368 -20.35 -19.35 1.13
C GLY A 368 -20.60 -19.93 2.53
N ALA A 369 -19.98 -19.38 3.58
CA ALA A 369 -20.34 -19.61 4.97
C ALA A 369 -21.37 -18.56 5.43
N THR A 370 -22.07 -18.87 6.52
CA THR A 370 -22.87 -17.90 7.29
C THR A 370 -22.61 -18.09 8.77
N LYS A 371 -23.18 -17.24 9.63
CA LYS A 371 -23.15 -17.44 11.09
C LYS A 371 -23.59 -18.84 11.53
N ARG A 372 -24.46 -19.51 10.76
CA ARG A 372 -25.06 -20.82 11.10
C ARG A 372 -24.58 -21.97 10.22
N ARG A 373 -23.86 -21.72 9.14
CA ARG A 373 -23.50 -22.75 8.14
C ARG A 373 -22.03 -22.64 7.74
N LYS A 374 -21.34 -23.78 7.67
CA LYS A 374 -19.95 -23.86 7.18
C LYS A 374 -19.84 -23.43 5.70
N ALA A 375 -18.66 -23.07 5.23
CA ALA A 375 -18.43 -22.76 3.82
C ALA A 375 -18.60 -24.00 2.92
N THR A 376 -19.14 -23.81 1.70
CA THR A 376 -19.02 -24.79 0.61
C THR A 376 -18.75 -24.09 -0.71
N LEU A 377 -18.03 -24.76 -1.62
CA LEU A 377 -17.73 -24.21 -2.95
C LEU A 377 -19.01 -23.85 -3.73
N ARG A 378 -20.07 -24.66 -3.63
CA ARG A 378 -21.36 -24.38 -4.28
C ARG A 378 -22.00 -23.08 -3.79
N ARG A 379 -21.96 -22.80 -2.48
CA ARG A 379 -22.49 -21.57 -1.91
C ARG A 379 -21.63 -20.36 -2.25
N CYS A 380 -20.31 -20.52 -2.19
CA CYS A 380 -19.38 -19.47 -2.61
C CYS A 380 -19.59 -19.10 -4.08
N ARG A 381 -19.66 -20.10 -4.97
CA ARG A 381 -19.97 -19.91 -6.39
C ARG A 381 -21.23 -19.09 -6.61
N ARG A 382 -22.31 -19.44 -5.90
CA ARG A 382 -23.58 -18.70 -5.99
C ARG A 382 -23.42 -17.25 -5.53
N ALA A 383 -22.81 -17.02 -4.36
CA ALA A 383 -22.58 -15.68 -3.85
C ALA A 383 -21.74 -14.79 -4.80
N LEU A 384 -20.71 -15.37 -5.43
CA LEU A 384 -19.88 -14.68 -6.42
C LEU A 384 -20.66 -14.40 -7.73
N ALA A 385 -21.48 -15.35 -8.19
CA ALA A 385 -22.32 -15.18 -9.38
C ALA A 385 -23.41 -14.11 -9.16
N ASP A 386 -24.09 -14.14 -8.01
CA ASP A 386 -25.15 -13.19 -7.66
C ASP A 386 -24.58 -11.77 -7.50
N SER A 387 -23.41 -11.63 -6.86
CA SER A 387 -22.72 -10.33 -6.75
C SER A 387 -22.23 -9.82 -8.10
N LEU A 388 -21.74 -10.69 -9.00
CA LEU A 388 -21.37 -10.29 -10.36
C LEU A 388 -22.60 -9.82 -11.12
N LYS A 389 -23.72 -10.56 -11.05
CA LYS A 389 -24.98 -10.17 -11.70
C LYS A 389 -25.47 -8.80 -11.23
N SER A 390 -25.37 -8.53 -9.92
CA SER A 390 -25.69 -7.21 -9.34
C SER A 390 -24.72 -6.10 -9.78
N ALA A 391 -23.47 -6.44 -10.13
CA ALA A 391 -22.52 -5.47 -10.65
C ALA A 391 -22.83 -5.06 -12.10
N LEU A 392 -23.37 -5.98 -12.91
CA LEU A 392 -23.70 -5.70 -14.31
C LEU A 392 -24.77 -4.61 -14.48
N SER A 393 -25.62 -4.41 -13.48
CA SER A 393 -26.62 -3.34 -13.49
C SER A 393 -26.09 -1.96 -13.07
N VAL A 394 -24.80 -1.83 -12.77
CA VAL A 394 -24.18 -0.54 -12.41
C VAL A 394 -23.57 0.09 -13.66
N GLY A 395 -24.22 1.14 -14.15
CA GLY A 395 -23.75 1.91 -15.31
C GLY A 395 -22.52 2.80 -15.02
N PRO A 396 -21.77 3.19 -16.05
CA PRO A 396 -20.59 4.05 -15.91
C PRO A 396 -20.92 5.41 -15.26
N ASP A 397 -22.10 5.97 -15.54
CA ASP A 397 -22.53 7.25 -14.98
C ASP A 397 -22.50 7.30 -13.46
N LYS A 398 -22.80 6.17 -12.81
CA LYS A 398 -22.79 6.05 -11.35
C LYS A 398 -21.40 5.74 -10.79
N LEU A 399 -20.54 5.10 -11.58
CA LEU A 399 -19.20 4.70 -11.14
C LEU A 399 -18.20 5.84 -11.24
N TYR A 400 -18.32 6.64 -12.30
CA TYR A 400 -17.29 7.59 -12.71
C TYR A 400 -17.74 9.06 -12.56
N GLU A 401 -18.74 9.30 -11.72
CA GLU A 401 -19.10 10.65 -11.30
C GLU A 401 -17.96 11.25 -10.47
N ASP A 402 -17.32 12.28 -10.99
CA ASP A 402 -16.19 12.94 -10.36
C ASP A 402 -16.20 14.45 -10.63
N LYS A 403 -15.86 15.23 -9.61
CA LYS A 403 -15.88 16.70 -9.66
C LYS A 403 -14.74 17.25 -10.51
N THR A 404 -13.58 16.61 -10.52
CA THR A 404 -12.42 17.05 -11.32
C THR A 404 -12.70 16.86 -12.80
N CYS A 405 -13.29 15.74 -13.18
CA CYS A 405 -13.73 15.44 -14.54
C CYS A 405 -14.94 16.26 -14.99
N GLY A 406 -15.76 16.70 -14.03
CA GLY A 406 -16.92 17.55 -14.26
C GLY A 406 -16.62 19.02 -14.52
N SER A 407 -15.40 19.50 -14.25
CA SER A 407 -15.02 20.91 -14.38
C SER A 407 -13.79 21.09 -15.27
N GLN A 408 -13.66 22.27 -15.88
CA GLN A 408 -12.47 22.66 -16.64
C GLN A 408 -11.54 23.51 -15.76
N PRO A 409 -10.23 23.59 -16.09
CA PRO A 409 -9.30 24.48 -15.39
C PRO A 409 -9.81 25.93 -15.38
N GLY A 410 -9.66 26.62 -14.25
CA GLY A 410 -10.11 28.01 -14.12
C GLY A 410 -9.21 29.00 -14.88
N LEU A 411 -7.93 28.67 -15.02
CA LEU A 411 -6.92 29.43 -15.75
C LEU A 411 -6.09 28.48 -16.62
N GLY A 412 -5.96 28.80 -17.90
CA GLY A 412 -5.27 27.98 -18.91
C GLY A 412 -6.21 27.41 -19.99
N PRO A 413 -5.68 26.65 -20.96
CA PRO A 413 -6.50 26.01 -21.99
C PRO A 413 -7.41 24.94 -21.40
N LYS A 414 -8.52 24.66 -22.09
CA LYS A 414 -9.38 23.51 -21.77
C LYS A 414 -8.56 22.23 -21.78
N ASP A 415 -8.84 21.37 -20.83
CA ASP A 415 -8.24 20.04 -20.73
C ASP A 415 -9.16 19.02 -21.42
N PRO A 416 -8.79 18.50 -22.60
CA PRO A 416 -9.61 17.50 -23.31
C PRO A 416 -9.69 16.17 -22.55
N GLY A 417 -8.82 15.97 -21.55
CA GLY A 417 -8.86 14.85 -20.63
C GLY A 417 -9.98 14.90 -19.62
N ARG A 418 -10.55 16.08 -19.36
CA ARG A 418 -11.64 16.27 -18.40
C ARG A 418 -12.99 16.09 -19.07
N LYS A 419 -13.50 14.87 -18.96
CA LYS A 419 -14.79 14.44 -19.50
C LYS A 419 -15.68 13.93 -18.36
N PRO A 420 -16.85 14.54 -18.11
CA PRO A 420 -17.74 14.09 -17.05
C PRO A 420 -18.15 12.62 -17.24
N ARG A 421 -18.19 11.84 -16.16
CA ARG A 421 -18.62 10.42 -16.16
C ARG A 421 -17.74 9.50 -17.02
N ASP A 422 -16.53 9.94 -17.39
CA ASP A 422 -15.57 9.20 -18.19
C ASP A 422 -14.64 8.33 -17.34
N GLN A 423 -14.53 7.05 -17.71
CA GLN A 423 -13.72 6.07 -16.98
C GLN A 423 -12.23 6.41 -16.98
N ALA A 424 -11.68 6.85 -18.12
CA ALA A 424 -10.26 7.17 -18.21
C ALA A 424 -9.94 8.42 -17.40
N CYS A 425 -10.75 9.48 -17.52
CA CYS A 425 -10.66 10.71 -16.74
C CYS A 425 -10.69 10.42 -15.23
N PHE A 426 -11.62 9.58 -14.80
CA PHE A 426 -11.79 9.22 -13.39
C PHE A 426 -10.46 8.74 -12.77
N ASP A 427 -9.67 7.97 -13.50
CA ASP A 427 -8.39 7.43 -13.02
C ASP A 427 -7.20 8.40 -13.19
N ARG A 428 -7.32 9.44 -14.01
CA ARG A 428 -6.19 10.34 -14.35
C ARG A 428 -5.56 10.97 -13.13
N ILE A 429 -4.29 11.36 -13.25
CA ILE A 429 -3.55 12.05 -12.20
C ILE A 429 -3.75 13.55 -12.35
N ARG A 430 -4.07 14.21 -11.23
CA ARG A 430 -4.21 15.66 -11.13
C ARG A 430 -3.01 16.24 -10.40
N PHE A 431 -2.41 17.27 -10.98
CA PHE A 431 -1.41 18.08 -10.28
C PHE A 431 -2.12 19.09 -9.37
N ARG A 432 -1.65 19.20 -8.12
CA ARG A 432 -2.10 20.25 -7.22
C ARG A 432 -1.40 21.55 -7.62
N PRO A 433 -2.13 22.59 -8.04
CA PRO A 433 -1.51 23.86 -8.40
C PRO A 433 -0.89 24.48 -7.13
N LEU A 434 0.36 24.94 -7.24
CA LEU A 434 1.04 25.74 -6.21
C LEU A 434 0.90 27.26 -6.48
N GLY A 435 0.17 27.63 -7.52
CA GLY A 435 -0.10 29.01 -7.93
C GLY A 435 -1.34 29.08 -8.83
N ALA A 436 -1.51 30.15 -9.60
CA ALA A 436 -2.72 30.38 -10.39
C ALA A 436 -2.87 29.44 -11.60
N ALA A 437 -1.79 28.82 -12.08
CA ALA A 437 -1.81 27.95 -13.24
C ALA A 437 -2.12 26.49 -12.87
N GLU A 438 -3.12 25.91 -13.51
CA GLU A 438 -3.40 24.47 -13.47
C GLU A 438 -2.64 23.73 -14.57
N GLN A 439 -2.32 22.46 -14.34
CA GLN A 439 -1.74 21.56 -15.34
C GLN A 439 -2.79 20.57 -15.85
N PRO A 440 -2.75 20.16 -17.13
CA PRO A 440 -3.63 19.11 -17.63
C PRO A 440 -3.51 17.80 -16.84
N LEU A 441 -4.61 17.05 -16.79
CA LEU A 441 -4.64 15.71 -16.24
C LEU A 441 -3.78 14.78 -17.11
N ILE A 442 -2.89 14.01 -16.49
CA ILE A 442 -2.12 12.97 -17.19
C ILE A 442 -2.77 11.60 -17.01
N HIS A 443 -2.52 10.70 -17.95
CA HIS A 443 -2.98 9.31 -17.85
C HIS A 443 -2.57 8.68 -16.53
N TRP A 444 -3.43 7.79 -16.03
CA TRP A 444 -3.13 7.07 -14.81
C TRP A 444 -1.86 6.24 -14.97
N GLN A 445 -0.99 6.36 -13.98
CA GLN A 445 0.12 5.45 -13.77
C GLN A 445 0.37 5.33 -12.27
N ASN A 446 0.37 4.11 -11.79
CA ASN A 446 0.85 3.76 -10.47
C ASN A 446 2.39 3.73 -10.54
N ARG A 447 3.04 4.88 -10.47
CA ARG A 447 4.51 4.98 -10.52
C ARG A 447 5.05 6.02 -9.53
N PRO A 448 6.32 5.87 -9.11
CA PRO A 448 6.96 6.86 -8.25
C PRO A 448 7.16 8.21 -8.98
N THR A 449 7.29 9.27 -8.18
CA THR A 449 7.44 10.66 -8.63
C THR A 449 8.70 10.90 -9.49
N PHE A 450 9.78 10.15 -9.23
CA PHE A 450 11.04 10.26 -9.97
C PHE A 450 11.37 8.94 -10.67
N GLN A 451 11.95 9.04 -11.86
CA GLN A 451 12.43 7.90 -12.63
C GLN A 451 13.87 8.14 -13.02
N GLN A 452 14.72 7.15 -12.77
CA GLN A 452 16.12 7.18 -13.15
C GLN A 452 16.49 5.83 -13.75
N ILE A 453 17.28 5.87 -14.81
CA ILE A 453 17.92 4.72 -15.43
C ILE A 453 19.42 4.94 -15.27
N ILE A 454 20.11 3.96 -14.70
CA ILE A 454 21.54 4.07 -14.40
C ILE A 454 22.26 2.88 -15.03
N GLU A 455 23.35 3.17 -15.71
CA GLU A 455 24.34 2.20 -16.18
C GLU A 455 25.69 2.53 -15.56
N PHE A 456 26.48 1.51 -15.23
CA PHE A 456 27.81 1.68 -14.65
C PHE A 456 28.86 1.12 -15.61
N GLU A 457 29.75 1.98 -16.09
CA GLU A 457 30.84 1.56 -16.98
C GLU A 457 32.12 1.18 -16.21
N ARG A 458 32.29 1.71 -14.99
CA ARG A 458 33.49 1.53 -14.16
C ARG A 458 33.20 1.73 -12.68
N HIS A 459 34.06 1.16 -11.83
CA HIS A 459 34.07 1.40 -10.38
C HIS A 459 35.20 2.36 -9.97
N ARG A 460 34.98 3.10 -8.88
CA ARG A 460 36.11 3.74 -8.15
C ARG A 460 36.95 2.67 -7.45
N PRO A 461 38.22 2.90 -7.09
CA PRO A 461 38.95 1.96 -6.25
C PRO A 461 38.18 1.64 -4.94
N ARG A 462 38.17 0.36 -4.54
CA ARG A 462 37.44 -0.12 -3.35
C ARG A 462 38.30 -0.08 -2.09
#